data_AF-A0A932LFA6-F1
#
_entry.id   AF-A0A932LFA6-F1
#
_cell.length_a   1.000
_cell.length_b   1.000
_cell.length_c   1.000
_cell.angle_alpha   90.00
_cell.angle_beta   90.00
_cell.angle_gamma   90.00
#
_symmetry.space_group_name_H-M   'P 1'
#
loop_
_entity.id
_entity.type
_entity.pdbx_description
1 polymer ?
#
loop_
_entity_poly.entity_id
_entity_poly.type
_entity_poly.pdbx_seq_one_letter_code
_entity_poly.pdbx_strand_id
1 'polypeptide(L)'
;MSLVRVQFFAGSLACAVFGAGCAAQRPAPDLGGIYNQAARHHDAQRNPVILIPGVLGSKLTEARTGRVVWGAFAGDYANPQTPAGARVAALPMREGSPLSELRNNVVPNGVLDRLKVKLLGLPLEQKAYVNILRVLGIGGYRDEQLGLAGAIDYGDDYFTCFQFDYDWRRDNVENAQRLHEFILQKRAYVQAEIEKRFGVADRDVKFDIIAHSMGGLVARYYLRYGPADLPADGSVPTVVGEHVVVAREPGYTL
;
A
#
# COMPACT_ATOMS: atom_id res chain seq x y z
N MET A 1 -15.67 47.21 66.69
CA MET A 1 -15.26 48.58 66.30
C MET A 1 -14.46 48.48 65.00
N SER A 2 -14.95 49.13 63.94
CA SER A 2 -14.26 49.84 62.83
C SER A 2 -12.85 49.35 62.40
N LEU A 3 -12.43 49.20 61.13
CA LEU A 3 -12.71 49.83 59.81
C LEU A 3 -12.30 48.82 58.69
N VAL A 4 -12.97 48.63 57.54
CA VAL A 4 -13.06 49.46 56.30
C VAL A 4 -11.67 49.90 55.81
N ARG A 5 -11.07 49.42 54.70
CA ARG A 5 -11.31 49.61 53.23
C ARG A 5 -9.96 49.17 52.56
N VAL A 6 -9.81 48.68 51.34
CA VAL A 6 -10.07 49.29 50.02
C VAL A 6 -9.86 48.18 48.97
N GLN A 7 -10.83 47.98 48.08
CA GLN A 7 -10.65 47.24 46.82
C GLN A 7 -10.02 48.16 45.78
N PHE A 8 -8.94 47.71 45.13
CA PHE A 8 -8.48 48.28 43.88
C PHE A 8 -8.99 47.40 42.72
N PHE A 9 -10.01 47.88 42.01
CA PHE A 9 -10.39 47.36 40.70
C PHE A 9 -9.45 47.95 39.65
N ALA A 10 -8.48 47.16 39.18
CA ALA A 10 -7.74 47.48 37.96
C ALA A 10 -8.43 46.77 36.79
N GLY A 11 -9.08 47.56 35.93
CA GLY A 11 -9.70 47.08 34.71
C GLY A 11 -8.68 46.51 33.74
N SER A 12 -9.03 45.40 33.10
CA SER A 12 -8.37 44.92 31.89
C SER A 12 -9.45 44.53 30.90
N LEU A 13 -9.70 45.45 29.95
CA LEU A 13 -10.58 45.28 28.82
C LEU A 13 -9.85 44.38 27.79
N ALA A 14 -10.01 43.07 27.90
CA ALA A 14 -9.50 42.13 26.91
C ALA A 14 -10.52 42.02 25.77
N CYS A 15 -10.32 42.79 24.68
CA CYS A 15 -11.04 42.60 23.42
C CYS A 15 -10.63 41.25 22.80
N ALA A 16 -11.41 40.21 23.06
CA ALA A 16 -11.32 38.95 22.34
C ALA A 16 -12.02 39.10 20.98
N VAL A 17 -11.25 39.47 19.96
CA VAL A 17 -11.68 39.37 18.55
C VAL A 17 -11.61 37.90 18.17
N PHE A 18 -12.75 37.20 18.27
CA PHE A 18 -12.93 35.88 17.67
C PHE A 18 -12.95 36.03 16.15
N GLY A 19 -11.80 35.83 15.52
CA GLY A 19 -11.71 35.63 14.08
C GLY A 19 -12.42 34.33 13.71
N ALA A 20 -13.69 34.41 13.32
CA ALA A 20 -14.39 33.35 12.60
C ALA A 20 -13.77 33.22 11.21
N GLY A 21 -12.60 32.58 11.13
CA GLY A 21 -12.05 32.11 9.88
C GLY A 21 -12.97 31.01 9.34
N CYS A 22 -13.83 31.35 8.38
CA CYS A 22 -14.58 30.38 7.59
C CYS A 22 -13.58 29.45 6.90
N ALA A 23 -13.24 28.34 7.53
CA ALA A 23 -12.64 27.20 6.86
C ALA A 23 -13.73 26.63 5.94
N ALA A 24 -13.85 27.19 4.74
CA ALA A 24 -14.70 26.64 3.69
C ALA A 24 -14.18 25.22 3.40
N GLN A 25 -14.87 24.21 3.96
CA GLN A 25 -14.70 22.83 3.54
C GLN A 25 -15.05 22.79 2.07
N ARG A 26 -14.03 22.71 1.20
CA ARG A 26 -14.26 22.49 -0.22
C ARG A 26 -15.05 21.18 -0.35
N PRO A 27 -16.18 21.17 -1.06
CA PRO A 27 -16.89 19.93 -1.33
C PRO A 27 -15.91 18.96 -1.99
N ALA A 28 -15.90 17.72 -1.50
CA ALA A 28 -15.10 16.67 -2.13
C ALA A 28 -15.53 16.55 -3.60
N PRO A 29 -14.58 16.45 -4.55
CA PRO A 29 -14.92 16.27 -5.95
C PRO A 29 -15.78 15.02 -6.14
N ASP A 30 -16.80 15.09 -7.00
CA ASP A 30 -17.62 13.94 -7.39
C ASP A 30 -16.81 13.03 -8.32
N LEU A 31 -15.94 12.22 -7.71
CA LEU A 31 -15.15 11.23 -8.42
C LEU A 31 -16.05 10.16 -9.06
N GLY A 32 -17.23 9.90 -8.50
CA GLY A 32 -18.19 8.96 -9.05
C GLY A 32 -18.71 9.37 -10.41
N GLY A 33 -19.21 10.61 -10.50
CA GLY A 33 -19.69 11.20 -11.75
C GLY A 33 -18.63 11.23 -12.85
N ILE A 34 -17.34 11.31 -12.49
CA ILE A 34 -16.23 11.35 -13.45
C ILE A 34 -15.77 9.95 -13.87
N TYR A 35 -15.62 9.03 -12.91
CA TYR A 35 -14.90 7.77 -13.15
C TYR A 35 -15.81 6.55 -13.33
N ASN A 36 -17.08 6.56 -12.92
CA ASN A 36 -17.95 5.38 -12.96
C ASN A 36 -18.11 4.77 -14.34
N GLN A 37 -18.33 5.59 -15.37
CA GLN A 37 -18.52 5.11 -16.73
C GLN A 37 -17.26 4.38 -17.23
N ALA A 38 -16.08 4.98 -17.02
CA ALA A 38 -14.80 4.40 -17.41
C ALA A 38 -14.42 3.18 -16.55
N ALA A 39 -14.81 3.18 -15.27
CA ALA A 39 -14.56 2.08 -14.35
C ALA A 39 -15.35 0.81 -14.72
N ARG A 40 -16.59 0.98 -15.20
CA ARG A 40 -17.48 -0.13 -15.61
C ARG A 40 -17.26 -0.63 -17.04
N HIS A 41 -16.56 0.14 -17.88
CA HIS A 41 -16.21 -0.30 -19.23
C HIS A 41 -14.91 -1.09 -19.21
N HIS A 42 -15.05 -2.41 -19.29
CA HIS A 42 -13.93 -3.33 -19.51
C HIS A 42 -13.86 -3.67 -21.01
N ASP A 43 -12.81 -3.19 -21.68
CA ASP A 43 -12.45 -3.59 -23.04
C ASP A 43 -11.38 -4.69 -22.98
N ALA A 44 -11.49 -5.66 -23.88
CA ALA A 44 -10.49 -6.70 -24.13
C ALA A 44 -9.08 -6.12 -24.41
N GLN A 45 -8.96 -4.87 -24.84
CA GLN A 45 -7.68 -4.21 -25.12
C GLN A 45 -7.06 -3.47 -23.92
N ARG A 46 -7.78 -3.30 -22.81
CA ARG A 46 -7.23 -2.58 -21.64
C ARG A 46 -6.15 -3.42 -20.95
N ASN A 47 -5.05 -2.79 -20.55
CA ASN A 47 -4.04 -3.46 -19.73
C ASN A 47 -4.55 -3.62 -18.30
N PRO A 48 -4.44 -4.81 -17.69
CA PRO A 48 -4.59 -4.95 -16.25
C PRO A 48 -3.55 -4.14 -15.47
N VAL A 49 -3.88 -3.78 -14.24
CA VAL A 49 -3.02 -2.99 -13.34
C VAL A 49 -2.54 -3.84 -12.18
N ILE A 50 -1.27 -3.71 -11.81
CA ILE A 50 -0.70 -4.24 -10.56
C ILE A 50 -0.29 -3.09 -9.66
N LEU A 51 -0.83 -3.06 -8.45
CA LEU A 51 -0.32 -2.21 -7.37
C LEU A 51 0.71 -2.94 -6.53
N ILE A 52 1.87 -2.30 -6.35
CA ILE A 52 2.93 -2.75 -5.44
C ILE A 52 3.03 -1.74 -4.28
N PRO A 53 2.66 -2.13 -3.05
CA PRO A 53 2.73 -1.23 -1.91
C PRO A 53 4.18 -0.97 -1.47
N GLY A 54 4.35 0.00 -0.58
CA GLY A 54 5.64 0.31 0.03
C GLY A 54 6.00 -0.61 1.20
N VAL A 55 7.10 -0.29 1.87
CA VAL A 55 7.47 -0.92 3.14
C VAL A 55 6.31 -0.81 4.13
N LEU A 56 6.06 -1.86 4.91
CA LEU A 56 4.92 -1.98 5.83
C LEU A 56 3.53 -2.04 5.16
N GLY A 57 3.47 -2.04 3.82
CA GLY A 57 2.23 -1.95 3.08
C GLY A 57 1.53 -3.28 2.82
N SER A 58 2.11 -4.41 3.25
CA SER A 58 1.50 -5.74 3.21
C SER A 58 1.21 -6.24 4.62
N LYS A 59 0.08 -6.93 4.80
CA LYS A 59 -0.22 -7.68 6.03
C LYS A 59 0.73 -8.88 6.11
N LEU A 60 1.23 -9.17 7.31
CA LEU A 60 2.06 -10.34 7.56
C LEU A 60 1.39 -11.22 8.61
N THR A 61 1.34 -12.52 8.36
CA THR A 61 0.80 -13.52 9.29
C THR A 61 1.73 -14.70 9.44
N GLU A 62 1.63 -15.42 10.54
CA GLU A 62 2.26 -16.73 10.65
C GLU A 62 1.47 -17.76 9.86
N ALA A 63 2.14 -18.46 8.94
CA ALA A 63 1.51 -19.42 8.02
C ALA A 63 0.82 -20.58 8.75
N ARG A 64 1.31 -21.00 9.92
CA ARG A 64 0.74 -22.15 10.66
C ARG A 64 -0.47 -21.80 11.51
N THR A 65 -0.44 -20.64 12.17
CA THR A 65 -1.45 -20.28 13.17
C THR A 65 -2.44 -19.24 12.64
N GLY A 66 -2.11 -18.56 11.53
CA GLY A 66 -2.85 -17.39 11.06
C GLY A 66 -2.66 -16.16 11.94
N ARG A 67 -1.84 -16.24 13.01
CA ARG A 67 -1.61 -15.13 13.93
C ARG A 67 -1.08 -13.93 13.18
N VAL A 68 -1.65 -12.76 13.44
CA VAL A 68 -1.25 -11.52 12.78
C VAL A 68 0.09 -11.07 13.35
N VAL A 69 1.07 -10.89 12.46
CA VAL A 69 2.38 -10.33 12.79
C VAL A 69 2.41 -8.84 12.53
N TRP A 70 1.79 -8.39 11.44
CA TRP A 70 1.67 -6.99 11.05
C TRP A 70 0.40 -6.75 10.24
N GLY A 71 -0.21 -5.57 10.41
CA GLY A 71 -1.24 -5.08 9.49
C GLY A 71 -2.69 -5.44 9.83
N ALA A 72 -2.95 -6.00 11.01
CA ALA A 72 -4.29 -6.00 11.60
C ALA A 72 -4.19 -5.78 13.11
N PHE A 73 -4.97 -4.82 13.63
CA PHE A 73 -4.92 -4.40 15.04
C PHE A 73 -6.17 -4.82 15.81
N ALA A 74 -6.74 -5.96 15.44
CA ALA A 74 -7.86 -6.62 16.11
C ALA A 74 -7.60 -8.13 16.14
N GLY A 75 -7.98 -8.82 17.22
CA GLY A 75 -7.75 -10.26 17.40
C GLY A 75 -6.41 -10.61 18.08
N ASP A 76 -5.90 -11.82 17.83
CA ASP A 76 -4.58 -12.28 18.30
C ASP A 76 -3.47 -11.72 17.39
N TYR A 77 -2.55 -10.95 17.97
CA TYR A 77 -1.46 -10.28 17.26
C TYR A 77 -0.13 -10.36 18.01
N ALA A 78 0.97 -10.35 17.26
CA ALA A 78 2.32 -10.26 17.82
C ALA A 78 2.55 -8.87 18.43
N ASN A 79 2.57 -8.75 19.76
CA ASN A 79 2.87 -7.48 20.43
C ASN A 79 4.39 -7.20 20.42
N PRO A 80 4.88 -6.21 19.64
CA PRO A 80 6.31 -5.92 19.51
C PRO A 80 6.93 -5.36 20.80
N GLN A 81 6.13 -4.95 21.78
CA GLN A 81 6.61 -4.51 23.10
C GLN A 81 6.96 -5.70 24.03
N THR A 82 6.67 -6.93 23.60
CA THR A 82 7.07 -8.14 24.31
C THR A 82 8.23 -8.81 23.57
N PRO A 83 9.20 -9.44 24.26
CA PRO A 83 10.28 -10.17 23.60
C PRO A 83 9.80 -11.23 22.61
N ALA A 84 8.70 -11.93 22.94
CA ALA A 84 8.10 -12.94 22.08
C ALA A 84 7.50 -12.34 20.80
N GLY A 85 6.72 -11.26 20.91
CA GLY A 85 6.14 -10.60 19.74
C GLY A 85 7.18 -9.88 18.88
N ALA A 86 8.19 -9.25 19.51
CA ALA A 86 9.31 -8.64 18.80
C ALA A 86 10.08 -9.66 17.94
N ARG A 87 10.30 -10.87 18.47
CA ARG A 87 11.01 -11.96 17.76
C ARG A 87 10.25 -12.45 16.53
N VAL A 88 8.92 -12.45 16.57
CA VAL A 88 8.07 -12.89 15.46
C VAL A 88 7.97 -11.81 14.38
N ALA A 89 7.95 -10.54 14.78
CA ALA A 89 7.96 -9.41 13.86
C ALA A 89 9.32 -9.29 13.12
N ALA A 90 10.43 -9.58 13.80
CA ALA A 90 11.77 -9.50 13.22
C ALA A 90 12.09 -10.66 12.26
N LEU A 91 13.07 -10.44 11.37
CA LEU A 91 13.76 -11.54 10.71
C LEU A 91 14.67 -12.26 11.72
N PRO A 92 14.80 -13.60 11.62
CA PRO A 92 15.62 -14.39 12.53
C PRO A 92 17.11 -14.26 12.19
N MET A 93 17.67 -13.07 12.39
CA MET A 93 19.06 -12.75 12.02
C MET A 93 20.05 -13.71 12.68
N ARG A 94 20.97 -14.24 11.87
CA ARG A 94 22.08 -15.11 12.30
C ARG A 94 23.37 -14.64 11.65
N GLU A 95 24.42 -14.47 12.44
CA GLU A 95 25.73 -14.09 11.95
C GLU A 95 26.28 -15.14 10.97
N GLY A 96 26.93 -14.69 9.91
CA GLY A 96 27.51 -15.54 8.86
C GLY A 96 26.51 -16.25 7.95
N SER A 97 25.20 -16.11 8.15
CA SER A 97 24.18 -16.69 7.25
C SER A 97 23.75 -15.67 6.19
N PRO A 98 23.64 -16.06 4.91
CA PRO A 98 23.08 -15.18 3.88
C PRO A 98 21.60 -14.89 4.15
N LEU A 99 21.11 -13.72 3.72
CA LEU A 99 19.73 -13.28 3.95
C LEU A 99 18.69 -14.27 3.36
N SER A 100 19.05 -14.95 2.28
CA SER A 100 18.26 -16.02 1.65
C SER A 100 18.09 -17.28 2.52
N GLU A 101 18.89 -17.47 3.56
CA GLU A 101 18.74 -18.58 4.51
C GLU A 101 18.01 -18.16 5.80
N LEU A 102 17.81 -16.87 6.02
CA LEU A 102 17.13 -16.32 7.19
C LEU A 102 15.60 -16.47 7.04
N ARG A 103 15.11 -17.69 7.25
CA ARG A 103 13.70 -18.06 7.07
C ARG A 103 12.95 -18.18 8.40
N ASN A 104 11.71 -17.71 8.42
CA ASN A 104 10.72 -17.95 9.47
C ASN A 104 9.39 -18.38 8.83
N ASN A 105 8.38 -18.63 9.65
CA ASN A 105 7.05 -19.06 9.22
C ASN A 105 6.11 -17.88 8.86
N VAL A 106 6.63 -16.66 8.75
CA VAL A 106 5.83 -15.47 8.48
C VAL A 106 5.73 -15.25 6.98
N VAL A 107 4.52 -15.02 6.49
CA VAL A 107 4.20 -14.86 5.07
C VAL A 107 3.32 -13.62 4.87
N PRO A 108 3.37 -12.99 3.68
CA PRO A 108 2.41 -11.94 3.37
C PRO A 108 1.01 -12.52 3.18
N ASN A 109 0.00 -11.74 3.55
CA ASN A 109 -1.41 -12.14 3.54
C ASN A 109 -2.30 -10.96 3.09
N GLY A 110 -2.04 -10.47 1.89
CA GLY A 110 -2.73 -9.36 1.25
C GLY A 110 -2.12 -7.99 1.56
N VAL A 111 -2.44 -7.02 0.71
CA VAL A 111 -2.07 -5.61 0.92
C VAL A 111 -2.87 -5.03 2.07
N LEU A 112 -2.26 -4.07 2.77
CA LEU A 112 -2.83 -3.45 3.95
C LEU A 112 -4.04 -2.57 3.58
N ASP A 113 -5.19 -2.90 4.12
CA ASP A 113 -6.51 -2.30 3.81
C ASP A 113 -7.04 -1.39 4.94
N ARG A 114 -6.66 -1.64 6.20
CA ARG A 114 -6.97 -0.78 7.36
C ARG A 114 -5.79 -0.67 8.33
N LEU A 115 -5.25 0.54 8.47
CA LEU A 115 -4.44 0.94 9.62
C LEU A 115 -5.38 1.43 10.74
N LYS A 116 -5.93 0.53 11.57
CA LYS A 116 -6.48 0.92 12.88
C LYS A 116 -5.33 1.05 13.86
N VAL A 117 -4.55 2.14 13.83
CA VAL A 117 -3.39 2.27 14.73
C VAL A 117 -3.49 3.41 15.73
N LYS A 118 -3.37 3.02 17.00
CA LYS A 118 -2.40 3.64 17.92
C LYS A 118 -1.06 2.90 17.72
N LEU A 119 -0.26 3.28 16.71
CA LEU A 119 1.05 2.66 16.50
C LEU A 119 2.01 3.29 17.51
N LEU A 120 2.72 2.50 18.32
CA LEU A 120 3.84 2.97 19.15
C LEU A 120 3.53 4.10 20.15
N GLY A 121 2.26 4.36 20.52
CA GLY A 121 1.91 5.56 21.29
C GLY A 121 2.15 6.87 20.52
N LEU A 122 2.47 6.80 19.23
CA LEU A 122 2.66 7.92 18.32
C LEU A 122 1.38 8.08 17.48
N PRO A 123 0.72 9.25 17.49
CA PRO A 123 -0.40 9.51 16.60
C PRO A 123 0.12 9.58 15.16
N LEU A 124 0.03 8.48 14.43
CA LEU A 124 0.25 8.47 12.97
C LEU A 124 -0.97 9.05 12.27
N GLU A 125 -1.12 10.37 12.33
CA GLU A 125 -1.96 11.17 11.44
C GLU A 125 -1.31 11.27 10.04
N GLN A 126 -0.94 10.15 9.42
CA GLN A 126 -0.43 10.17 8.05
C GLN A 126 -1.54 9.86 7.04
N LYS A 127 -2.38 10.88 6.84
CA LYS A 127 -3.45 10.93 5.82
C LYS A 127 -2.94 10.59 4.41
N ALA A 128 -1.65 10.77 4.10
CA ALA A 128 -1.08 10.54 2.78
C ALA A 128 -1.17 9.08 2.30
N TYR A 129 -0.79 8.09 3.13
CA TYR A 129 -0.83 6.68 2.74
C TYR A 129 -2.27 6.20 2.52
N VAL A 130 -3.16 6.61 3.42
CA VAL A 130 -4.60 6.34 3.33
C VAL A 130 -5.21 7.01 2.09
N ASN A 131 -4.77 8.20 1.70
CA ASN A 131 -5.26 8.89 0.52
C ASN A 131 -4.78 8.23 -0.78
N ILE A 132 -3.54 7.73 -0.86
CA ILE A 132 -3.05 6.99 -2.03
C ILE A 132 -3.83 5.68 -2.20
N LEU A 133 -4.03 4.93 -1.11
CA LEU A 133 -4.84 3.70 -1.15
C LEU A 133 -6.31 3.97 -1.50
N ARG A 134 -6.89 5.09 -1.03
CA ARG A 134 -8.25 5.54 -1.38
C ARG A 134 -8.40 5.99 -2.83
N VAL A 135 -7.45 6.78 -3.35
CA VAL A 135 -7.51 7.34 -4.71
C VAL A 135 -7.38 6.24 -5.77
N LEU A 136 -6.65 5.17 -5.46
CA LEU A 136 -6.46 4.07 -6.40
C LEU A 136 -7.58 3.01 -6.34
N GLY A 137 -8.59 3.17 -5.48
CA GLY A 137 -9.71 2.21 -5.37
C GLY A 137 -9.31 0.85 -4.78
N ILE A 138 -8.22 0.83 -4.01
CA ILE A 138 -7.51 -0.40 -3.64
C ILE A 138 -7.78 -0.72 -2.17
N GLY A 139 -8.75 -1.60 -1.95
CA GLY A 139 -8.99 -2.28 -0.69
C GLY A 139 -9.62 -3.63 -0.97
N GLY A 140 -9.28 -4.65 -0.18
CA GLY A 140 -10.08 -5.87 -0.13
C GLY A 140 -11.49 -5.50 0.34
N TYR A 141 -12.41 -5.40 -0.60
CA TYR A 141 -13.79 -4.92 -0.41
C TYR A 141 -14.65 -6.01 0.21
N ARG A 142 -14.76 -6.02 1.54
CA ARG A 142 -15.92 -6.58 2.26
C ARG A 142 -16.06 -5.87 3.60
N ASP A 143 -16.73 -4.70 3.61
CA ASP A 143 -17.62 -4.34 4.72
C ASP A 143 -18.45 -3.09 4.39
N GLU A 144 -19.76 -3.18 4.61
CA GLU A 144 -20.82 -2.25 4.24
C GLU A 144 -20.83 -0.92 5.04
N GLN A 145 -19.83 -0.66 5.89
CA GLN A 145 -19.88 0.45 6.86
C GLN A 145 -18.90 1.61 6.64
N LEU A 146 -18.14 1.62 5.53
CA LEU A 146 -17.29 2.77 5.16
C LEU A 146 -17.73 3.36 3.82
N GLY A 147 -18.99 3.80 3.77
CA GLY A 147 -19.59 4.63 2.72
C GLY A 147 -19.04 6.05 2.63
N LEU A 148 -17.72 6.22 2.68
CA LEU A 148 -17.01 7.24 1.89
C LEU A 148 -16.42 6.61 0.61
N ALA A 149 -16.49 5.28 0.49
CA ALA A 149 -15.99 4.42 -0.58
C ALA A 149 -17.09 3.89 -1.53
N GLY A 150 -18.24 4.58 -1.58
CA GLY A 150 -19.35 4.34 -2.52
C GLY A 150 -19.45 5.39 -3.63
N ALA A 151 -18.41 6.22 -3.82
CA ALA A 151 -18.39 7.20 -4.90
C ALA A 151 -18.20 6.51 -6.27
N ILE A 152 -17.32 5.50 -6.34
CA ILE A 152 -17.02 4.78 -7.57
C ILE A 152 -17.57 3.35 -7.50
N ASP A 153 -18.51 3.02 -8.39
CA ASP A 153 -19.05 1.69 -8.59
C ASP A 153 -18.30 1.01 -9.74
N TYR A 154 -17.44 0.06 -9.35
CA TYR A 154 -16.58 -0.72 -10.22
C TYR A 154 -17.28 -1.95 -10.84
N GLY A 155 -18.54 -2.23 -10.49
CA GLY A 155 -19.28 -3.42 -10.92
C GLY A 155 -18.73 -4.74 -10.36
N ASP A 156 -19.38 -5.85 -10.73
CA ASP A 156 -19.00 -7.22 -10.31
C ASP A 156 -17.81 -7.81 -11.12
N ASP A 157 -17.34 -7.08 -12.13
CA ASP A 157 -16.47 -7.58 -13.21
C ASP A 157 -14.99 -7.17 -13.09
N TYR A 158 -14.47 -7.07 -11.86
CA TYR A 158 -13.13 -6.55 -11.59
C TYR A 158 -12.00 -7.61 -11.73
N PHE A 159 -11.79 -8.14 -12.93
CA PHE A 159 -10.74 -9.14 -13.21
C PHE A 159 -9.39 -8.53 -13.65
N THR A 160 -9.26 -7.20 -13.66
CA THR A 160 -8.10 -6.50 -14.24
C THR A 160 -7.26 -5.71 -13.25
N CYS A 161 -7.60 -5.70 -11.95
CA CYS A 161 -6.84 -4.97 -10.94
C CYS A 161 -6.30 -5.93 -9.88
N PHE A 162 -4.98 -5.88 -9.66
CA PHE A 162 -4.28 -6.79 -8.78
C PHE A 162 -3.42 -6.05 -7.77
N GLN A 163 -3.25 -6.68 -6.61
CA GLN A 163 -2.41 -6.19 -5.54
C GLN A 163 -1.31 -7.22 -5.28
N PHE A 164 -0.06 -6.78 -5.34
CA PHE A 164 1.09 -7.62 -5.06
C PHE A 164 1.54 -7.41 -3.62
N ASP A 165 1.08 -8.27 -2.73
CA ASP A 165 1.57 -8.33 -1.36
C ASP A 165 2.91 -9.07 -1.30
N TYR A 166 3.77 -8.62 -0.41
CA TYR A 166 5.10 -9.16 -0.23
C TYR A 166 5.61 -8.95 1.19
N ASP A 167 6.56 -9.79 1.60
CA ASP A 167 7.21 -9.62 2.90
C ASP A 167 8.27 -8.52 2.79
N TRP A 168 7.86 -7.32 3.18
CA TRP A 168 8.67 -6.10 3.15
C TRP A 168 9.88 -6.15 4.08
N ARG A 169 10.05 -7.19 4.91
CA ARG A 169 11.26 -7.39 5.71
C ARG A 169 12.36 -8.07 4.90
N ARG A 170 11.99 -8.80 3.85
CA ARG A 170 12.88 -9.62 3.01
C ARG A 170 13.57 -8.78 1.96
N ASP A 171 14.59 -9.37 1.37
CA ASP A 171 15.37 -8.78 0.28
C ASP A 171 14.49 -8.35 -0.93
N ASN A 172 14.88 -7.25 -1.58
CA ASN A 172 14.15 -6.71 -2.72
C ASN A 172 14.29 -7.56 -3.98
N VAL A 173 15.42 -8.25 -4.17
CA VAL A 173 15.64 -9.15 -5.33
C VAL A 173 14.76 -10.38 -5.18
N GLU A 174 14.69 -10.94 -3.98
CA GLU A 174 13.76 -12.02 -3.66
C GLU A 174 12.30 -11.61 -3.90
N ASN A 175 11.92 -10.40 -3.51
CA ASN A 175 10.58 -9.88 -3.78
C ASN A 175 10.34 -9.60 -5.28
N ALA A 176 11.37 -9.26 -6.06
CA ALA A 176 11.28 -9.12 -7.51
C ALA A 176 11.07 -10.47 -8.22
N GLN A 177 11.72 -11.54 -7.74
CA GLN A 177 11.47 -12.91 -8.19
C GLN A 177 10.02 -13.33 -7.90
N ARG A 178 9.50 -13.00 -6.72
CA ARG A 178 8.09 -13.25 -6.38
C ARG A 178 7.12 -12.45 -7.27
N LEU A 179 7.48 -11.22 -7.62
CA LEU A 179 6.71 -10.39 -8.55
C LEU A 179 6.65 -11.04 -9.94
N HIS A 180 7.74 -11.66 -10.40
CA HIS A 180 7.76 -12.41 -11.66
C HIS A 180 6.69 -13.50 -11.67
N GLU A 181 6.72 -14.37 -10.66
CA GLU A 181 5.75 -15.47 -10.53
C GLU A 181 4.31 -14.95 -10.45
N PHE A 182 4.11 -13.87 -9.70
CA PHE A 182 2.81 -13.21 -9.62
C PHE A 182 2.33 -12.71 -10.99
N ILE A 183 3.19 -12.04 -11.75
CA ILE A 183 2.86 -11.55 -13.09
C ILE A 183 2.51 -12.72 -14.03
N LEU A 184 3.26 -13.82 -14.01
CA LEU A 184 2.94 -15.00 -14.83
C LEU A 184 1.57 -15.60 -14.47
N GLN A 185 1.29 -15.75 -13.17
CA GLN A 185 0.00 -16.25 -12.68
C GLN A 185 -1.16 -15.34 -13.08
N LYS A 186 -1.00 -14.02 -12.91
CA LYS A 186 -2.05 -13.05 -13.28
C LYS A 186 -2.21 -12.94 -14.78
N ARG A 187 -1.13 -13.07 -15.56
CA ARG A 187 -1.19 -13.09 -17.03
C ARG A 187 -2.09 -14.22 -17.51
N ALA A 188 -1.88 -15.44 -17.01
CA ALA A 188 -2.69 -16.60 -17.36
C ALA A 188 -4.17 -16.41 -16.95
N TYR A 189 -4.41 -15.91 -15.73
CA TYR A 189 -5.76 -15.61 -15.25
C TYR A 189 -6.49 -14.58 -16.14
N VAL A 190 -5.83 -13.46 -16.45
CA VAL A 190 -6.42 -12.40 -17.29
C VAL A 190 -6.68 -12.90 -18.70
N GLN A 191 -5.76 -13.68 -19.29
CA GLN A 191 -5.97 -14.27 -20.61
C GLN A 191 -7.22 -15.16 -20.63
N ALA A 192 -7.38 -16.03 -19.63
CA ALA A 192 -8.56 -16.90 -19.53
C ALA A 192 -9.87 -16.10 -19.38
N GLU A 193 -9.87 -15.03 -18.58
CA GLU A 193 -11.04 -14.16 -18.45
C GLU A 193 -11.34 -13.38 -19.73
N ILE A 194 -10.32 -12.92 -20.47
CA ILE A 194 -10.49 -12.25 -21.75
C ILE A 194 -11.10 -13.19 -22.79
N GLU A 195 -10.60 -14.42 -22.90
CA GLU A 195 -11.13 -15.41 -23.83
C GLU A 195 -12.59 -15.74 -23.49
N LYS A 196 -12.89 -16.00 -22.22
CA LYS A 196 -14.24 -16.30 -21.74
C LYS A 196 -15.24 -15.17 -22.01
N ARG A 197 -14.82 -13.90 -21.83
CA ARG A 197 -15.72 -12.73 -21.88
C ARG A 197 -15.82 -12.11 -23.27
N PHE A 198 -14.75 -12.18 -24.05
CA PHE A 198 -14.63 -11.46 -25.33
C PHE A 198 -14.25 -12.35 -26.51
N GLY A 199 -13.99 -13.65 -26.30
CA GLY A 199 -13.62 -14.59 -27.37
C GLY A 199 -12.23 -14.35 -27.96
N VAL A 200 -11.35 -13.61 -27.27
CA VAL A 200 -10.01 -13.27 -27.73
C VAL A 200 -8.97 -14.20 -27.08
N ALA A 201 -8.45 -15.14 -27.86
CA ALA A 201 -7.35 -16.02 -27.45
C ALA A 201 -5.98 -15.39 -27.71
N ASP A 202 -4.94 -15.90 -27.05
CA ASP A 202 -3.52 -15.59 -27.29
C ASP A 202 -3.16 -14.09 -27.30
N ARG A 203 -3.78 -13.30 -26.41
CA ARG A 203 -3.37 -11.90 -26.23
C ARG A 203 -2.04 -11.86 -25.49
N ASP A 204 -1.12 -11.03 -25.98
CA ASP A 204 0.05 -10.62 -25.21
C ASP A 204 -0.39 -9.68 -24.06
N VAL A 205 -0.84 -10.26 -22.95
CA VAL A 205 -1.33 -9.52 -21.78
C VAL A 205 -0.15 -8.80 -21.09
N LYS A 206 -0.23 -7.47 -21.12
CA LYS A 206 0.71 -6.54 -20.48
C LYS A 206 0.08 -5.89 -19.26
N PHE A 207 0.88 -5.65 -18.24
CA PHE A 207 0.44 -5.02 -17.01
C PHE A 207 0.99 -3.61 -16.89
N ASP A 208 0.14 -2.68 -16.48
CA ASP A 208 0.57 -1.37 -15.99
C ASP A 208 0.90 -1.51 -14.49
N ILE A 209 2.08 -1.06 -14.07
CA ILE A 209 2.54 -1.20 -12.68
C ILE A 209 2.48 0.15 -11.99
N ILE A 210 1.78 0.21 -10.86
CA ILE A 210 1.79 1.34 -9.93
C ILE A 210 2.54 0.90 -8.68
N ALA A 211 3.64 1.56 -8.37
CA ALA A 211 4.49 1.18 -7.26
C ALA A 211 4.76 2.36 -6.33
N HIS A 212 4.71 2.12 -5.02
CA HIS A 212 4.92 3.16 -4.00
C HIS A 212 6.16 2.87 -3.16
N SER A 213 7.01 3.89 -2.94
CA SER A 213 8.18 3.82 -2.05
C SER A 213 9.06 2.59 -2.34
N MET A 214 9.33 1.72 -1.34
CA MET A 214 10.12 0.50 -1.51
C MET A 214 9.56 -0.45 -2.58
N GLY A 215 8.24 -0.45 -2.80
CA GLY A 215 7.62 -1.18 -3.90
C GLY A 215 8.16 -0.74 -5.27
N GLY A 216 8.51 0.55 -5.40
CA GLY A 216 9.18 1.08 -6.59
C GLY A 216 10.59 0.52 -6.80
N LEU A 217 11.31 0.17 -5.73
CA LEU A 217 12.61 -0.49 -5.84
C LEU A 217 12.47 -1.93 -6.33
N VAL A 218 11.48 -2.67 -5.80
CA VAL A 218 11.15 -4.03 -6.29
C VAL A 218 10.77 -3.98 -7.78
N ALA A 219 9.86 -3.08 -8.15
CA ALA A 219 9.43 -2.91 -9.53
C ALA A 219 10.61 -2.52 -10.45
N ARG A 220 11.43 -1.56 -10.04
CA ARG A 220 12.59 -1.11 -10.81
C ARG A 220 13.62 -2.22 -11.02
N TYR A 221 13.91 -3.02 -9.99
CA TYR A 221 14.81 -4.15 -10.11
C TYR A 221 14.25 -5.16 -11.13
N TYR A 222 12.99 -5.57 -10.97
CA TYR A 222 12.33 -6.51 -11.86
C TYR A 222 12.29 -6.02 -13.31
N LEU A 223 11.98 -4.74 -13.54
CA LEU A 223 11.94 -4.18 -14.89
C LEU A 223 13.31 -4.20 -15.56
N ARG A 224 14.40 -4.03 -14.79
CA ARG A 224 15.76 -4.00 -15.34
C ARG A 224 16.35 -5.40 -15.53
N TYR A 225 16.18 -6.29 -14.56
CA TYR A 225 16.90 -7.57 -14.49
C TYR A 225 15.98 -8.80 -14.51
N GLY A 226 14.66 -8.61 -14.58
CA GLY A 226 13.70 -9.69 -14.48
C GLY A 226 13.80 -10.41 -13.13
N PRO A 227 13.67 -11.75 -13.12
CA PRO A 227 13.83 -12.56 -11.90
C PRO A 227 15.30 -12.90 -11.57
N ALA A 228 16.29 -12.31 -12.23
CA ALA A 228 17.69 -12.65 -12.00
C ALA A 228 18.14 -12.29 -10.57
N ASP A 229 18.90 -13.18 -9.94
CA ASP A 229 19.53 -12.92 -8.65
C ASP A 229 20.80 -12.05 -8.80
N LEU A 230 21.32 -11.52 -7.68
CA LEU A 230 22.60 -10.84 -7.66
C LEU A 230 23.75 -11.84 -7.81
N PRO A 231 24.69 -11.63 -8.74
CA PRO A 231 25.90 -12.43 -8.84
C PRO A 231 26.73 -12.42 -7.55
N ALA A 232 27.26 -13.59 -7.19
CA ALA A 232 28.09 -13.77 -5.98
C ALA A 232 29.43 -13.00 -6.04
N ASP A 233 29.90 -12.67 -7.25
CA ASP A 233 31.11 -11.90 -7.48
C ASP A 233 30.91 -10.38 -7.34
N GLY A 234 29.70 -9.93 -7.01
CA GLY A 234 29.35 -8.51 -6.85
C GLY A 234 29.16 -7.77 -8.17
N SER A 235 29.18 -8.47 -9.31
CA SER A 235 28.82 -7.88 -10.60
C SER A 235 27.32 -7.55 -10.68
N VAL A 236 26.95 -6.76 -11.69
CA VAL A 236 25.54 -6.39 -11.91
C VAL A 236 24.88 -7.43 -12.82
N PRO A 237 23.64 -7.88 -12.56
CA PRO A 237 22.94 -8.78 -13.45
C PRO A 237 22.79 -8.21 -14.87
N THR A 238 22.63 -9.09 -15.86
CA THR A 238 22.39 -8.66 -17.24
C THR A 238 21.04 -7.96 -17.35
N VAL A 239 21.00 -6.80 -18.02
CA VAL A 239 19.76 -6.07 -18.28
C VAL A 239 18.93 -6.81 -19.30
N VAL A 240 17.69 -7.15 -18.97
CA VAL A 240 16.76 -7.90 -19.84
C VAL A 240 15.77 -7.00 -20.59
N GLY A 241 15.74 -5.69 -20.29
CA GLY A 241 15.04 -4.67 -21.08
C GLY A 241 14.84 -3.33 -20.36
N GLU A 242 14.75 -2.23 -21.11
CA GLU A 242 14.22 -0.93 -20.68
C GLU A 242 12.91 -0.66 -21.43
N HIS A 243 11.76 -0.97 -20.81
CA HIS A 243 10.45 -0.52 -21.28
C HIS A 243 9.77 0.26 -20.16
N VAL A 244 10.40 1.35 -19.73
CA VAL A 244 9.87 2.20 -18.66
C VAL A 244 9.55 3.58 -19.23
N VAL A 245 8.26 3.86 -19.43
CA VAL A 245 7.78 5.24 -19.48
C VAL A 245 7.62 5.67 -18.03
N VAL A 246 8.69 6.21 -17.43
CA VAL A 246 8.57 6.90 -16.15
C VAL A 246 7.83 8.20 -16.44
N ALA A 247 6.63 8.37 -15.89
CA ALA A 247 6.03 9.70 -15.78
C ALA A 247 6.94 10.55 -14.88
N ARG A 248 7.90 11.26 -15.49
CA ARG A 248 8.75 12.22 -14.79
C ARG A 248 7.93 13.49 -14.57
N GLU A 249 7.89 13.98 -13.34
CA GLU A 249 7.56 15.39 -13.12
C GLU A 249 8.73 16.24 -13.67
N PRO A 250 8.45 17.29 -14.46
CA PRO A 250 9.49 18.19 -14.94
C PRO A 250 10.04 19.00 -13.76
N GLY A 251 11.28 18.76 -13.34
CA GLY A 251 11.93 19.67 -12.39
C GLY A 251 13.14 19.17 -11.59
N TYR A 252 13.48 17.88 -11.59
CA TYR A 252 14.67 17.41 -10.88
C TYR A 252 15.70 16.77 -11.81
N THR A 253 16.88 17.37 -11.83
CA THR A 253 18.12 16.86 -12.42
C THR A 253 19.06 16.57 -11.26
N LEU A 254 19.72 15.41 -11.28
CA LEU A 254 20.79 15.06 -10.33
C LEU A 254 22.00 15.97 -10.52
#